data_AF-A0A7X6X7J3-F1
#
_entry.id   AF-A0A7X6X7J3-F1
#
_cell.length_a   1.000
_cell.length_b   1.000
_cell.length_c   1.000
_cell.angle_alpha   90.00
_cell.angle_beta   90.00
_cell.angle_gamma   90.00
#
_symmetry.space_group_name_H-M   'P 1'
#
loop_
_entity.id
_entity.type
_entity.pdbx_description
1 polymer ?
#
loop_
_entity_poly.entity_id
_entity_poly.type
_entity_poly.pdbx_seq_one_letter_code
_entity_poly.pdbx_strand_id
1 'polypeptide(L)'
;MKKFLALLLVLAMALTIVACNGTTKPVETKPAESGSPTEPGTTDPGTDPTEPVAPGGSLIAVSLASEPDTLDPALNSAVDGATLIVHLFSGLAKWSVDADGNYEIVADAAEELVEGVANDDGTVTYTYTLRDGMKWSDGQPVTANDFEFAWKRASSVDLGADYEYMFEVVDGYGDEVNVKALDEKTLEVTLANAVPYWDELLAFPTYFPVREDVVSDETWATNPATYVSNGPYIMSGWEHNSKIT
;
A
#
# COMPACT_ATOMS: atom_id res chain seq x y z
N MET A 1 23.75 17.82 -46.93
CA MET A 1 22.41 18.11 -46.38
C MET A 1 22.17 17.53 -44.99
N LYS A 2 22.42 16.23 -44.72
CA LYS A 2 22.25 15.65 -43.37
C LYS A 2 23.18 16.23 -42.27
N LYS A 3 24.42 16.62 -42.61
CA LYS A 3 25.35 17.29 -41.68
C LYS A 3 25.03 18.77 -41.41
N PHE A 4 24.34 19.43 -42.35
CA PHE A 4 23.86 20.81 -42.18
C PHE A 4 22.60 20.86 -41.30
N LEU A 5 21.73 19.84 -41.42
CA LEU A 5 20.53 19.71 -40.59
C LEU A 5 20.86 19.38 -39.13
N ALA A 6 21.90 18.58 -38.88
CA ALA A 6 22.38 18.29 -37.53
C ALA A 6 23.02 19.51 -36.83
N LEU A 7 23.72 20.37 -37.58
CA LEU A 7 24.31 21.60 -37.03
C LEU A 7 23.24 22.65 -36.68
N LEU A 8 22.12 22.65 -37.42
CA LEU A 8 21.00 23.57 -37.21
C LEU A 8 20.13 23.16 -36.00
N LEU A 9 20.05 21.86 -35.68
CA LEU A 9 19.36 21.35 -34.50
C LEU A 9 20.15 21.60 -33.19
N VAL A 10 21.48 21.49 -33.23
CA VAL A 10 22.35 21.78 -32.06
C VAL A 10 22.40 23.28 -31.75
N LEU A 11 22.29 24.14 -32.77
CA LEU A 11 22.20 25.59 -32.58
C LEU A 11 20.85 26.05 -32.01
N ALA A 12 19.77 25.30 -32.27
CA ALA A 12 18.44 25.56 -31.70
C ALA A 12 18.31 25.15 -30.23
N MET A 13 19.08 24.14 -29.77
CA MET A 13 19.13 23.72 -28.36
C MET A 13 20.07 24.57 -27.48
N ALA A 14 20.92 25.42 -28.06
CA ALA A 14 21.82 26.30 -27.32
C ALA A 14 21.25 27.72 -27.05
N LEU A 15 20.03 28.00 -27.52
CA LEU A 15 19.40 29.33 -27.45
C LEU A 15 18.30 29.48 -26.39
N THR A 16 18.14 28.52 -25.46
CA THR A 16 17.16 28.61 -24.36
C THR A 16 17.76 28.82 -22.96
N ILE A 17 19.06 29.11 -22.85
CA ILE A 17 19.72 29.43 -21.56
C ILE A 17 20.14 30.91 -21.51
N VAL A 18 19.21 31.85 -21.70
CA VAL A 18 19.34 33.23 -21.20
C VAL A 18 17.94 33.81 -20.97
N ALA A 19 17.36 33.53 -19.80
CA ALA A 19 16.16 34.23 -19.33
C ALA A 19 16.13 34.29 -17.79
N CYS A 20 17.17 34.89 -17.20
CA CYS A 20 17.14 35.48 -15.86
C CYS A 20 18.29 36.49 -15.77
N ASN A 21 18.12 37.68 -16.34
CA ASN A 21 18.89 38.85 -15.91
C ASN A 21 18.11 40.14 -16.27
N GLY A 22 17.09 40.41 -15.45
CA GLY A 22 16.38 41.68 -15.43
C GLY A 22 17.03 42.63 -14.43
N THR A 23 17.59 43.70 -14.96
CA THR A 23 18.26 44.81 -14.28
C THR A 23 17.36 45.50 -13.24
N THR A 24 17.82 45.63 -11.99
CA THR A 24 17.23 46.57 -11.01
C THR A 24 18.33 47.43 -10.39
N LYS A 25 18.08 48.75 -10.35
CA LYS A 25 18.96 49.77 -9.78
C LYS A 25 18.98 49.65 -8.24
N PRO A 26 20.05 50.09 -7.55
CA PRO A 26 20.08 50.08 -6.09
C PRO A 26 19.13 51.14 -5.54
N VAL A 27 18.20 50.74 -4.67
CA VAL A 27 17.39 51.66 -3.86
C VAL A 27 18.05 51.76 -2.49
N GLU A 28 18.54 52.94 -2.14
CA GLU A 28 18.92 53.29 -0.77
C GLU A 28 17.70 53.18 0.14
N THR A 29 17.80 52.37 1.19
CA THR A 29 16.79 52.29 2.24
C THR A 29 17.36 52.87 3.54
N LYS A 30 16.67 53.90 4.03
CA LYS A 30 16.84 54.51 5.35
C LYS A 30 16.39 53.51 6.45
N PRO A 31 17.02 53.49 7.64
CA PRO A 31 16.58 52.60 8.72
C PRO A 31 15.21 53.01 9.24
N ALA A 32 14.27 52.07 9.31
CA ALA A 32 13.00 52.21 10.02
C ALA A 32 13.08 51.50 11.38
N GLU A 33 12.45 52.12 12.37
CA GLU A 33 12.50 51.79 13.79
C GLU A 33 11.96 50.40 14.14
N SER A 34 12.54 49.85 15.21
CA SER A 34 12.21 48.59 15.87
C SER A 34 10.75 48.54 16.34
N GLY A 35 9.90 47.81 15.62
CA GLY A 35 8.65 47.25 16.14
C GLY A 35 8.89 45.85 16.71
N SER A 36 8.46 45.60 17.94
CA SER A 36 8.59 44.32 18.64
C SER A 36 7.92 43.17 17.86
N PRO A 37 8.55 41.98 17.72
CA PRO A 37 7.88 40.84 17.10
C PRO A 37 6.78 40.31 18.03
N THR A 38 5.55 40.33 17.54
CA THR A 38 4.43 39.54 18.06
C THR A 38 4.76 38.05 17.88
N GLU A 39 4.52 37.24 18.91
CA GLU A 39 4.67 35.78 18.87
C GLU A 39 3.93 35.17 17.66
N PRO A 40 4.51 34.15 17.00
CA PRO A 40 3.76 33.34 16.05
C PRO A 40 2.65 32.60 16.83
N GLY A 41 1.40 32.96 16.53
CA GLY A 41 0.26 32.18 16.97
C GLY A 41 0.39 30.76 16.45
N THR A 42 0.47 29.81 17.38
CA THR A 42 0.38 28.38 17.10
C THR A 42 -1.06 28.13 16.62
N THR A 43 -1.26 28.02 15.31
CA THR A 43 -2.46 27.37 14.79
C THR A 43 -2.27 25.88 15.02
N ASP A 44 -2.86 25.41 16.11
CA ASP A 44 -3.06 24.00 16.43
C ASP A 44 -3.81 23.33 15.27
N PRO A 45 -3.24 22.31 14.60
CA PRO A 45 -3.95 21.57 13.57
C PRO A 45 -5.00 20.69 14.24
N GLY A 46 -6.19 21.25 14.44
CA GLY A 46 -7.46 20.53 14.45
C GLY A 46 -7.50 19.22 15.25
N THR A 47 -7.02 19.18 16.50
CA THR A 47 -7.53 18.19 17.44
C THR A 47 -8.89 18.66 17.93
N ASP A 48 -9.96 18.13 17.36
CA ASP A 48 -11.23 18.00 18.06
C ASP A 48 -11.23 16.61 18.71
N PRO A 49 -10.81 16.45 19.99
CA PRO A 49 -10.79 15.17 20.67
C PRO A 49 -12.20 14.88 21.19
N THR A 50 -13.15 14.70 20.28
CA THR A 50 -14.54 14.36 20.64
C THR A 50 -14.95 12.97 20.18
N GLU A 51 -14.10 12.23 19.48
CA GLU A 51 -14.38 10.83 19.19
C GLU A 51 -14.18 9.95 20.43
N PRO A 52 -15.21 9.19 20.84
CA PRO A 52 -15.14 8.39 22.04
C PRO A 52 -14.18 7.22 21.82
N VAL A 53 -13.03 7.29 22.49
CA VAL A 53 -12.11 6.16 22.61
C VAL A 53 -12.75 5.11 23.53
N ALA A 54 -12.77 3.85 23.11
CA ALA A 54 -13.25 2.75 23.94
C ALA A 54 -12.50 2.73 25.29
N PRO A 55 -13.11 2.27 26.40
CA PRO A 55 -12.44 2.22 27.70
C PRO A 55 -11.13 1.42 27.63
N GLY A 56 -10.01 2.10 27.91
CA GLY A 56 -8.66 1.51 27.83
C GLY A 56 -7.97 1.65 26.47
N GLY A 57 -8.60 2.28 25.48
CA GLY A 57 -7.97 2.64 24.21
C GLY A 57 -7.12 3.90 24.31
N SER A 58 -6.23 4.06 23.33
CA SER A 58 -5.45 5.27 23.08
C SER A 58 -5.80 5.79 21.69
N LEU A 59 -5.93 7.10 21.53
CA LEU A 59 -6.08 7.75 20.22
C LEU A 59 -4.73 8.31 19.80
N ILE A 60 -4.34 8.02 18.57
CA ILE A 60 -3.21 8.67 17.91
C ILE A 60 -3.73 9.39 16.67
N ALA A 61 -3.49 10.69 16.59
CA ALA A 61 -3.74 11.46 15.38
C ALA A 61 -2.46 11.43 14.54
N VAL A 62 -2.56 10.94 13.31
CA VAL A 62 -1.44 10.86 12.36
C VAL A 62 -1.78 11.71 11.15
N SER A 63 -0.90 12.64 10.79
CA SER A 63 -1.02 13.37 9.53
C SER A 63 -0.58 12.44 8.40
N LEU A 64 -1.54 11.93 7.63
CA LEU A 64 -1.30 11.25 6.36
C LEU A 64 -1.24 12.29 5.24
N ALA A 65 -0.46 12.06 4.18
CA ALA A 65 -0.11 13.12 3.25
C ALA A 65 -1.24 13.46 2.26
N SER A 66 -1.80 12.48 1.55
CA SER A 66 -2.86 12.71 0.56
C SER A 66 -4.07 11.80 0.76
N GLU A 67 -5.22 12.28 0.30
CA GLU A 67 -6.44 11.46 0.15
C GLU A 67 -6.13 10.27 -0.76
N PRO A 68 -6.34 9.02 -0.34
CA PRO A 68 -6.12 7.87 -1.21
C PRO A 68 -7.25 7.78 -2.24
N ASP A 69 -6.89 7.57 -3.51
CA ASP A 69 -7.87 7.35 -4.59
C ASP A 69 -8.69 6.07 -4.37
N THR A 70 -8.06 5.05 -3.77
CA THR A 70 -8.68 3.79 -3.40
C THR A 70 -7.91 3.14 -2.26
N LEU A 71 -8.60 2.37 -1.43
CA LEU A 71 -7.98 1.47 -0.45
C LEU A 71 -8.18 -0.01 -0.82
N ASP A 72 -8.43 -0.31 -2.10
CA ASP A 72 -8.37 -1.66 -2.65
C ASP A 72 -6.90 -2.12 -2.68
N PRO A 73 -6.52 -3.19 -1.97
CA PRO A 73 -5.12 -3.64 -1.92
C PRO A 73 -4.52 -4.00 -3.29
N ALA A 74 -5.35 -4.40 -4.26
CA ALA A 74 -4.88 -4.71 -5.61
C ALA A 74 -4.70 -3.45 -6.48
N LEU A 75 -5.55 -2.43 -6.31
CA LEU A 75 -5.55 -1.23 -7.18
C LEU A 75 -4.76 -0.05 -6.62
N ASN A 76 -4.47 -0.02 -5.31
CA ASN A 76 -3.69 1.07 -4.73
C ASN A 76 -2.21 1.01 -5.17
N SER A 77 -1.72 2.10 -5.76
CA SER A 77 -0.30 2.29 -6.10
C SER A 77 0.40 3.45 -5.34
N ALA A 78 -0.28 4.03 -4.34
CA ALA A 78 0.26 5.12 -3.52
C ALA A 78 0.75 4.64 -2.15
N VAL A 79 1.83 5.26 -1.65
CA VAL A 79 2.42 4.95 -0.32
C VAL A 79 1.48 5.32 0.83
N ASP A 80 0.76 6.43 0.70
CA ASP A 80 -0.19 6.88 1.73
C ASP A 80 -1.35 5.88 1.90
N GLY A 81 -1.92 5.41 0.78
CA GLY A 81 -2.94 4.36 0.79
C GLY A 81 -2.38 3.02 1.28
N ALA A 82 -1.17 2.64 0.86
CA ALA A 82 -0.51 1.43 1.36
C ALA A 82 -0.31 1.48 2.88
N THR A 83 0.05 2.66 3.43
CA THR A 83 0.18 2.87 4.88
C THR A 83 -1.13 2.61 5.61
N LEU A 84 -2.27 3.00 5.05
CA LEU A 84 -3.58 2.69 5.62
C LEU A 84 -3.92 1.20 5.48
N ILE A 85 -3.71 0.63 4.29
CA ILE A 85 -4.03 -0.77 3.98
C ILE A 85 -3.31 -1.73 4.94
N VAL A 86 -2.02 -1.52 5.25
CA VAL A 86 -1.27 -2.39 6.19
C VAL A 86 -1.76 -2.34 7.65
N HIS A 87 -2.57 -1.34 8.01
CA HIS A 87 -3.23 -1.29 9.33
C HIS A 87 -4.64 -1.90 9.30
N LEU A 88 -5.28 -1.90 8.12
CA LEU A 88 -6.66 -2.36 7.93
C LEU A 88 -6.74 -3.83 7.55
N PHE A 89 -5.71 -4.39 6.91
CA PHE A 89 -5.64 -5.77 6.44
C PHE A 89 -4.50 -6.54 7.11
N SER A 90 -4.62 -7.87 7.08
CA SER A 90 -3.63 -8.84 7.51
C SER A 90 -3.33 -9.78 6.35
N GLY A 91 -2.14 -9.65 5.74
CA GLY A 91 -1.60 -10.58 4.74
C GLY A 91 -1.06 -11.85 5.40
N LEU A 92 -0.51 -12.79 4.60
CA LEU A 92 0.13 -13.98 5.17
C LEU A 92 1.32 -13.62 6.07
N ALA A 93 2.04 -12.56 5.72
CA ALA A 93 3.15 -12.00 6.48
C ALA A 93 2.95 -10.50 6.72
N LYS A 94 3.79 -9.91 7.58
CA LYS A 94 3.88 -8.46 7.78
C LYS A 94 5.29 -8.03 8.19
N TRP A 95 5.58 -6.75 7.99
CA TRP A 95 6.71 -6.09 8.64
C TRP A 95 6.49 -5.99 10.15
N SER A 96 7.55 -6.25 10.91
CA SER A 96 7.65 -6.06 12.35
C SER A 96 8.98 -5.39 12.69
N VAL A 97 9.11 -4.98 13.95
CA VAL A 97 10.35 -4.50 14.53
C VAL A 97 10.69 -5.39 15.72
N ASP A 98 11.89 -5.98 15.71
CA ASP A 98 12.36 -6.84 16.78
C ASP A 98 12.69 -6.05 18.06
N ALA A 99 13.10 -6.77 19.12
CA ALA A 99 13.44 -6.15 20.41
C ALA A 99 14.65 -5.19 20.34
N ASP A 100 15.51 -5.33 19.33
CA ASP A 100 16.71 -4.53 19.12
C ASP A 100 16.47 -3.35 18.15
N GLY A 101 15.26 -3.24 17.58
CA GLY A 101 14.86 -2.18 16.67
C GLY A 101 15.12 -2.48 15.18
N ASN A 102 15.44 -3.72 14.82
CA ASN A 102 15.63 -4.12 13.42
C ASN A 102 14.30 -4.48 12.77
N TYR A 103 14.16 -4.15 11.50
CA TYR A 103 13.01 -4.58 10.70
C TYR A 103 13.14 -6.04 10.31
N GLU A 104 12.04 -6.78 10.45
CA GLU A 104 11.94 -8.18 10.06
C GLU A 104 10.57 -8.47 9.46
N ILE A 105 10.48 -9.55 8.68
CA ILE A 105 9.21 -10.12 8.24
C ILE A 105 8.83 -11.22 9.22
N VAL A 106 7.57 -11.19 9.67
CA VAL A 106 6.98 -12.22 10.53
C VAL A 106 5.66 -12.70 9.94
N ALA A 107 5.23 -13.89 10.32
CA ALA A 107 3.90 -14.37 9.97
C ALA A 107 2.81 -13.46 10.55
N ASP A 108 1.74 -13.26 9.80
CA ASP A 108 0.53 -12.61 10.30
C ASP A 108 -0.68 -13.51 10.12
N ALA A 109 -1.42 -13.45 9.01
CA ALA A 109 -2.57 -14.33 8.82
C ALA A 109 -2.20 -15.82 8.79
N ALA A 110 -0.97 -16.15 8.39
CA ALA A 110 -0.40 -17.49 8.54
C ALA A 110 0.03 -17.79 9.98
N GLU A 111 -0.02 -19.05 10.40
CA GLU A 111 0.50 -19.48 11.71
C GLU A 111 2.01 -19.28 11.84
N GLU A 112 2.75 -19.54 10.77
CA GLU A 112 4.19 -19.37 10.68
C GLU A 112 4.63 -19.09 9.22
N LEU A 113 5.83 -18.56 9.05
CA LEU A 113 6.50 -18.53 7.75
C LEU A 113 7.08 -19.93 7.49
N VAL A 114 7.00 -20.40 6.25
CA VAL A 114 7.37 -21.77 5.89
C VAL A 114 8.53 -21.78 4.90
N GLU A 115 9.35 -22.82 4.98
CA GLU A 115 10.36 -23.10 3.96
C GLU A 115 9.70 -23.74 2.74
N GLY A 116 10.03 -23.25 1.55
CA GLY A 116 9.51 -23.78 0.30
C GLY A 116 10.07 -25.17 -0.03
N VAL A 117 9.23 -26.04 -0.58
CA VAL A 117 9.60 -27.37 -1.05
C VAL A 117 10.00 -27.29 -2.53
N ALA A 118 11.28 -27.52 -2.83
CA ALA A 118 11.77 -27.54 -4.20
C ALA A 118 11.27 -28.78 -4.95
N ASN A 119 10.77 -28.58 -6.17
CA ASN A 119 10.28 -29.61 -7.07
C ASN A 119 11.35 -29.99 -8.11
N ASP A 120 11.18 -31.16 -8.75
CA ASP A 120 12.14 -31.69 -9.75
C ASP A 120 12.24 -30.82 -11.02
N ASP A 121 11.20 -30.02 -11.32
CA ASP A 121 11.13 -29.11 -12.46
C ASP A 121 11.71 -27.71 -12.20
N GLY A 122 12.18 -27.47 -10.97
CA GLY A 122 12.77 -26.19 -10.54
C GLY A 122 11.78 -25.22 -9.90
N THR A 123 10.49 -25.53 -9.87
CA THR A 123 9.48 -24.77 -9.12
C THR A 123 9.63 -24.98 -7.61
N VAL A 124 9.00 -24.13 -6.81
CA VAL A 124 9.01 -24.23 -5.34
C VAL A 124 7.61 -24.08 -4.79
N THR A 125 7.13 -25.07 -4.04
CA THR A 125 5.78 -25.07 -3.46
C THR A 125 5.84 -24.65 -1.99
N TYR A 126 4.96 -23.73 -1.61
CA TYR A 126 4.75 -23.27 -0.23
C TYR A 126 3.33 -23.62 0.20
N THR A 127 3.17 -24.06 1.44
CA THR A 127 1.86 -24.38 2.02
C THR A 127 1.72 -23.64 3.34
N TYR A 128 0.80 -22.69 3.40
CA TYR A 128 0.51 -21.89 4.58
C TYR A 128 -0.77 -22.38 5.25
N THR A 129 -0.74 -22.48 6.57
CA THR A 129 -1.95 -22.67 7.38
C THR A 129 -2.34 -21.33 8.00
N LEU A 130 -3.58 -20.92 7.82
CA LEU A 130 -4.13 -19.70 8.40
C LEU A 130 -4.40 -19.88 9.90
N ARG A 131 -4.18 -18.82 10.69
CA ARG A 131 -4.47 -18.81 12.13
C ARG A 131 -5.94 -19.11 12.42
N ASP A 132 -6.16 -19.82 13.52
CA ASP A 132 -7.50 -20.08 14.04
C ASP A 132 -8.28 -18.81 14.41
N GLY A 133 -9.58 -18.80 14.09
CA GLY A 133 -10.51 -17.80 14.60
C GLY A 133 -10.42 -16.41 13.96
N MET A 134 -9.64 -16.26 12.87
CA MET A 134 -9.60 -15.01 12.12
C MET A 134 -10.97 -14.66 11.54
N LYS A 135 -11.31 -13.38 11.61
CA LYS A 135 -12.58 -12.84 11.12
C LYS A 135 -12.35 -11.55 10.37
N TRP A 136 -13.15 -11.38 9.33
CA TRP A 136 -13.40 -10.10 8.70
C TRP A 136 -14.11 -9.16 9.70
N SER A 137 -14.04 -7.86 9.45
CA SER A 137 -14.63 -6.80 10.28
C SER A 137 -16.15 -6.94 10.47
N ASP A 138 -16.83 -7.61 9.52
CA ASP A 138 -18.26 -7.94 9.58
C ASP A 138 -18.57 -9.25 10.34
N GLY A 139 -17.54 -9.91 10.86
CA GLY A 139 -17.61 -11.12 11.68
C GLY A 139 -17.59 -12.44 10.91
N GLN A 140 -17.56 -12.42 9.57
CA GLN A 140 -17.40 -13.63 8.76
C GLN A 140 -15.98 -14.21 8.93
N PRO A 141 -15.79 -15.54 8.81
CA PRO A 141 -14.47 -16.14 8.91
C PRO A 141 -13.57 -15.71 7.74
N VAL A 142 -12.29 -15.50 8.01
CA VAL A 142 -11.26 -15.39 6.95
C VAL A 142 -10.86 -16.80 6.53
N THR A 143 -10.83 -17.06 5.23
CA THR A 143 -10.49 -18.39 4.67
C THR A 143 -9.40 -18.32 3.62
N ALA A 144 -8.77 -19.45 3.31
CA ALA A 144 -7.78 -19.53 2.23
C ALA A 144 -8.39 -19.19 0.86
N ASN A 145 -9.70 -19.38 0.67
CA ASN A 145 -10.38 -18.98 -0.57
C ASN A 145 -10.33 -17.46 -0.79
N ASP A 146 -10.32 -16.66 0.28
CA ASP A 146 -10.23 -15.19 0.18
C ASP A 146 -8.86 -14.77 -0.38
N PHE A 147 -7.79 -15.49 -0.01
CA PHE A 147 -6.45 -15.28 -0.55
C PHE A 147 -6.33 -15.75 -1.99
N GLU A 148 -6.80 -16.98 -2.29
CA GLU A 148 -6.79 -17.50 -3.66
C GLU A 148 -7.54 -16.55 -4.62
N PHE A 149 -8.75 -16.12 -4.23
CA PHE A 149 -9.53 -15.16 -4.99
C PHE A 149 -8.78 -13.83 -5.18
N ALA A 150 -8.28 -13.25 -4.08
CA ALA A 150 -7.61 -11.95 -4.11
C ALA A 150 -6.40 -11.96 -5.04
N TRP A 151 -5.58 -13.02 -5.00
CA TRP A 151 -4.36 -13.12 -5.80
C TRP A 151 -4.69 -13.32 -7.27
N LYS A 152 -5.67 -14.19 -7.58
CA LYS A 152 -6.17 -14.36 -8.96
C LYS A 152 -6.76 -13.08 -9.52
N ARG A 153 -7.49 -12.32 -8.71
CA ARG A 153 -8.04 -11.01 -9.06
C ARG A 153 -6.91 -10.00 -9.32
N ALA A 154 -5.97 -9.89 -8.40
CA ALA A 154 -4.88 -8.92 -8.46
C ALA A 154 -3.88 -9.18 -9.60
N SER A 155 -3.70 -10.44 -10.01
CA SER A 155 -2.86 -10.82 -11.15
C SER A 155 -3.60 -10.79 -12.50
N SER A 156 -4.88 -10.42 -12.53
CA SER A 156 -5.68 -10.48 -13.75
C SER A 156 -5.52 -9.23 -14.62
N VAL A 157 -5.29 -9.45 -15.92
CA VAL A 157 -5.24 -8.38 -16.92
C VAL A 157 -6.56 -7.59 -16.99
N ASP A 158 -7.68 -8.25 -16.68
CA ASP A 158 -9.00 -7.60 -16.67
C ASP A 158 -9.14 -6.57 -15.55
N LEU A 159 -8.52 -6.81 -14.38
CA LEU A 159 -8.46 -5.81 -13.32
C LEU A 159 -7.48 -4.68 -13.67
N GLY A 160 -6.34 -5.03 -14.28
CA GLY A 160 -5.32 -4.07 -14.70
C GLY A 160 -4.65 -3.37 -13.52
N ALA A 161 -4.34 -4.13 -12.46
CA ALA A 161 -3.66 -3.61 -11.28
C ALA A 161 -2.21 -3.19 -11.61
N ASP A 162 -1.78 -2.01 -11.16
CA ASP A 162 -0.42 -1.49 -11.41
C ASP A 162 0.69 -2.45 -10.90
N TYR A 163 0.38 -3.21 -9.84
CA TYR A 163 1.29 -4.17 -9.21
C TYR A 163 1.06 -5.63 -9.63
N GLU A 164 0.25 -5.91 -10.66
CA GLU A 164 0.00 -7.29 -11.12
C GLU A 164 1.30 -8.06 -11.43
N TYR A 165 2.32 -7.35 -11.94
CA TYR A 165 3.62 -7.92 -12.29
C TYR A 165 4.34 -8.57 -11.10
N MET A 166 3.99 -8.22 -9.86
CA MET A 166 4.58 -8.86 -8.68
C MET A 166 4.23 -10.34 -8.60
N PHE A 167 3.16 -10.80 -9.27
CA PHE A 167 2.79 -12.20 -9.37
C PHE A 167 3.55 -12.97 -10.45
N GLU A 168 4.43 -12.33 -11.25
CA GLU A 168 5.31 -13.03 -12.22
C GLU A 168 6.19 -14.11 -11.57
N VAL A 169 6.42 -14.01 -10.26
CA VAL A 169 7.16 -15.01 -9.48
C VAL A 169 6.36 -16.29 -9.23
N VAL A 170 5.03 -16.21 -9.28
CA VAL A 170 4.12 -17.33 -9.09
C VAL A 170 4.01 -18.08 -10.41
N ASP A 171 4.13 -19.41 -10.36
CA ASP A 171 3.98 -20.24 -11.55
C ASP A 171 2.59 -20.06 -12.17
N GLY A 172 2.50 -20.11 -13.51
CA GLY A 172 1.25 -19.90 -14.23
C GLY A 172 0.78 -18.44 -14.39
N TYR A 173 1.58 -17.44 -13.96
CA TYR A 173 1.26 -16.02 -14.21
C TYR A 173 0.99 -15.73 -15.69
N GLY A 174 -0.06 -14.93 -15.95
CA GLY A 174 -0.55 -14.60 -17.29
C GLY A 174 -1.59 -15.58 -17.86
N ASP A 175 -1.67 -16.79 -17.31
CA ASP A 175 -2.72 -17.78 -17.60
C ASP A 175 -3.59 -18.01 -16.35
N GLU A 176 -3.14 -18.89 -15.45
CA GLU A 176 -3.77 -19.16 -14.16
C GLU A 176 -2.67 -19.24 -13.09
N VAL A 177 -2.58 -18.21 -12.24
CA VAL A 177 -1.61 -18.20 -11.13
C VAL A 177 -1.84 -19.41 -10.22
N ASN A 178 -0.77 -20.16 -9.96
CA ASN A 178 -0.79 -21.39 -9.18
C ASN A 178 -0.84 -21.09 -7.68
N VAL A 179 -1.99 -20.59 -7.26
CA VAL A 179 -2.43 -20.43 -5.87
C VAL A 179 -3.76 -21.16 -5.70
N LYS A 180 -3.89 -21.91 -4.61
CA LYS A 180 -5.05 -22.76 -4.36
C LYS A 180 -5.35 -22.88 -2.88
N ALA A 181 -6.61 -22.66 -2.51
CA ALA A 181 -7.14 -23.10 -1.24
C ALA A 181 -7.36 -24.63 -1.28
N LEU A 182 -6.56 -25.37 -0.51
CA LEU A 182 -6.73 -26.82 -0.36
C LEU A 182 -7.93 -27.14 0.53
N ASP A 183 -8.20 -26.27 1.50
CA ASP A 183 -9.39 -26.24 2.34
C ASP A 183 -9.61 -24.82 2.90
N GLU A 184 -10.46 -24.64 3.91
CA GLU A 184 -10.78 -23.33 4.49
C GLU A 184 -9.55 -22.60 5.09
N LYS A 185 -8.47 -23.30 5.46
CA LYS A 185 -7.32 -22.72 6.16
C LYS A 185 -5.99 -22.99 5.50
N THR A 186 -5.90 -23.93 4.57
CA THR A 186 -4.65 -24.27 3.91
C THR A 186 -4.58 -23.65 2.53
N LEU A 187 -3.64 -22.72 2.35
CA LEU A 187 -3.31 -22.12 1.06
C LEU A 187 -2.01 -22.72 0.53
N GLU A 188 -2.05 -23.27 -0.68
CA GLU A 188 -0.88 -23.73 -1.41
C GLU A 188 -0.57 -22.76 -2.54
N VAL A 189 0.71 -22.41 -2.71
CA VAL A 189 1.20 -21.59 -3.81
C VAL A 189 2.48 -22.20 -4.37
N THR A 190 2.60 -22.23 -5.69
CA THR A 190 3.80 -22.69 -6.37
C THR A 190 4.47 -21.53 -7.10
N LEU A 191 5.73 -21.27 -6.77
CA LEU A 191 6.57 -20.27 -7.43
C LEU A 191 7.30 -20.89 -8.62
N ALA A 192 7.52 -20.10 -9.66
CA ALA A 192 8.22 -20.51 -10.88
C ALA A 192 9.69 -20.91 -10.61
N ASN A 193 10.29 -20.34 -9.56
CA ASN A 193 11.62 -20.68 -9.05
C ASN A 193 11.77 -20.21 -7.60
N ALA A 194 12.90 -20.52 -6.95
CA ALA A 194 13.19 -19.98 -5.61
C ALA A 194 13.29 -18.45 -5.63
N VAL A 195 12.63 -17.78 -4.68
CA VAL A 195 12.57 -16.31 -4.56
C VAL A 195 12.99 -15.91 -3.15
N PRO A 196 14.22 -15.37 -2.95
CA PRO A 196 14.72 -15.04 -1.60
C PRO A 196 13.93 -13.98 -0.84
N TYR A 197 13.15 -13.16 -1.54
CA TYR A 197 12.32 -12.08 -0.97
C TYR A 197 10.83 -12.45 -0.93
N TRP A 198 10.49 -13.75 -1.04
CA TRP A 198 9.10 -14.22 -1.08
C TRP A 198 8.28 -13.74 0.12
N ASP A 199 8.83 -13.82 1.33
CA ASP A 199 8.14 -13.36 2.54
C ASP A 199 7.88 -11.85 2.53
N GLU A 200 8.74 -11.05 1.90
CA GLU A 200 8.51 -9.60 1.73
C GLU A 200 7.32 -9.33 0.79
N LEU A 201 7.11 -10.15 -0.24
CA LEU A 201 5.94 -10.05 -1.12
C LEU A 201 4.65 -10.35 -0.36
N LEU A 202 4.68 -11.36 0.51
CA LEU A 202 3.52 -11.71 1.35
C LEU A 202 3.13 -10.63 2.37
N ALA A 203 4.04 -9.71 2.66
CA ALA A 203 3.80 -8.54 3.49
C ALA A 203 3.38 -7.29 2.68
N PHE A 204 3.34 -7.37 1.35
CA PHE A 204 2.98 -6.28 0.47
C PHE A 204 1.46 -6.24 0.20
N PRO A 205 0.80 -5.07 0.18
CA PRO A 205 -0.65 -4.94 0.04
C PRO A 205 -1.30 -5.73 -1.10
N THR A 206 -0.68 -5.81 -2.27
CA THR A 206 -1.21 -6.57 -3.41
C THR A 206 -1.41 -8.06 -3.13
N TYR A 207 -0.72 -8.62 -2.13
CA TYR A 207 -0.87 -10.00 -1.66
C TYR A 207 -1.87 -10.15 -0.49
N PHE A 208 -2.57 -9.09 -0.09
CA PHE A 208 -3.55 -9.16 0.99
C PHE A 208 -4.87 -9.76 0.52
N PRO A 209 -5.60 -10.47 1.40
CA PRO A 209 -6.86 -11.07 1.03
C PRO A 209 -7.92 -9.99 0.84
N VAL A 210 -8.91 -10.27 0.00
CA VAL A 210 -10.16 -9.53 -0.13
C VAL A 210 -11.28 -10.53 -0.37
N ARG A 211 -12.52 -10.15 -0.06
CA ARG A 211 -13.69 -11.00 -0.27
C ARG A 211 -14.38 -10.72 -1.60
N GLU A 212 -14.69 -11.77 -2.36
CA GLU A 212 -15.34 -11.67 -3.67
C GLU A 212 -16.68 -10.92 -3.63
N ASP A 213 -17.50 -11.20 -2.62
CA ASP A 213 -18.81 -10.56 -2.48
C ASP A 213 -18.70 -9.07 -2.12
N VAL A 214 -17.61 -8.66 -1.46
CA VAL A 214 -17.33 -7.27 -1.08
C VAL A 214 -16.83 -6.50 -2.30
N VAL A 215 -15.83 -7.02 -3.02
CA VAL A 215 -15.24 -6.31 -4.18
C VAL A 215 -16.18 -6.19 -5.38
N SER A 216 -17.29 -6.92 -5.36
CA SER A 216 -18.36 -6.82 -6.36
C SER A 216 -19.10 -5.48 -6.30
N ASP A 217 -18.99 -4.73 -5.21
CA ASP A 217 -19.44 -3.33 -5.10
C ASP A 217 -18.28 -2.40 -5.49
N GLU A 218 -18.41 -1.64 -6.57
CA GLU A 218 -17.36 -0.72 -7.05
C GLU A 218 -16.95 0.35 -6.01
N THR A 219 -17.81 0.63 -5.02
CA THR A 219 -17.55 1.63 -3.98
C THR A 219 -16.95 1.05 -2.70
N TRP A 220 -16.77 -0.27 -2.62
CA TRP A 220 -16.34 -0.98 -1.40
C TRP A 220 -15.08 -0.38 -0.77
N ALA A 221 -14.13 0.03 -1.62
CA ALA A 221 -12.81 0.52 -1.22
C ALA A 221 -12.75 2.02 -0.88
N THR A 222 -13.87 2.74 -0.99
CA THR A 222 -13.96 4.20 -0.73
C THR A 222 -15.09 4.58 0.21
N ASN A 223 -15.83 3.59 0.73
CA ASN A 223 -16.98 3.81 1.60
C ASN A 223 -16.85 2.97 2.88
N PRO A 224 -16.75 3.62 4.06
CA PRO A 224 -16.61 2.93 5.35
C PRO A 224 -17.69 1.87 5.62
N ALA A 225 -18.91 2.07 5.12
CA ALA A 225 -20.02 1.15 5.37
C ALA A 225 -19.90 -0.18 4.62
N THR A 226 -19.10 -0.22 3.55
CA THR A 226 -18.89 -1.40 2.70
C THR A 226 -17.45 -1.91 2.77
N TYR A 227 -16.56 -1.19 3.45
CA TYR A 227 -15.15 -1.56 3.60
C TYR A 227 -14.98 -2.68 4.63
N VAL A 228 -14.81 -3.91 4.13
CA VAL A 228 -14.59 -5.11 4.95
C VAL A 228 -13.11 -5.47 4.94
N SER A 229 -12.52 -5.57 6.12
CA SER A 229 -11.07 -5.77 6.30
C SER A 229 -10.79 -6.80 7.40
N ASN A 230 -9.58 -7.37 7.46
CA ASN A 230 -9.21 -8.46 8.39
C ASN A 230 -8.02 -8.12 9.31
N GLY A 231 -7.61 -6.86 9.35
CA GLY A 231 -6.48 -6.37 10.13
C GLY A 231 -6.85 -5.94 11.56
N PRO A 232 -5.87 -5.39 12.29
CA PRO A 232 -6.05 -4.95 13.68
C PRO A 232 -6.92 -3.70 13.85
N TYR A 233 -7.12 -2.92 12.79
CA TYR A 233 -8.01 -1.76 12.77
C TYR A 233 -9.11 -1.94 11.72
N ILE A 234 -10.23 -1.24 11.93
CA ILE A 234 -11.37 -1.18 11.03
C ILE A 234 -11.63 0.28 10.71
N MET A 235 -11.95 0.58 9.46
CA MET A 235 -12.40 1.92 9.08
C MET A 235 -13.80 2.17 9.64
N SER A 236 -13.90 3.11 10.58
CA SER A 236 -15.14 3.56 11.18
C SER A 236 -15.72 4.80 10.48
N GLY A 237 -14.90 5.59 9.79
CA GLY A 237 -15.33 6.81 9.12
C GLY A 237 -14.34 7.31 8.07
N TRP A 238 -14.87 8.03 7.08
CA TRP A 238 -14.08 8.67 6.04
C TRP A 238 -14.76 9.99 5.65
N GLU A 239 -14.17 11.09 6.10
CA GLU A 239 -14.49 12.43 5.63
C GLU A 239 -13.49 12.79 4.54
N HIS A 240 -13.90 12.62 3.27
CA HIS A 240 -13.01 12.82 2.11
C HIS A 240 -12.28 14.17 2.14
N ASN A 241 -10.97 14.13 1.91
CA ASN A 241 -10.04 15.26 1.98
C ASN A 241 -9.86 15.87 3.39
N SER A 242 -10.24 15.15 4.44
CA SER A 242 -10.16 15.60 5.83
C SER A 242 -9.55 14.54 6.74
N LYS A 243 -10.26 13.44 7.00
CA LYS A 243 -9.83 12.40 7.95
C LYS A 243 -10.44 11.03 7.66
N ILE A 244 -9.71 10.00 8.03
CA ILE A 244 -10.15 8.60 8.10
C ILE A 244 -9.99 8.14 9.55
N THR A 245 -10.99 7.43 10.07
CA THR A 245 -11.06 6.91 11.44
C THR A 245 -11.41 5.44 11.43
#